data_AF-A0A0W0ZNR2-F1
#
_entry.id   AF-A0A0W0ZNR2-F1
#
_cell.length_a   1.000
_cell.length_b   1.000
_cell.length_c   1.000
_cell.angle_alpha   90.00
_cell.angle_beta   90.00
_cell.angle_gamma   90.00
#
_symmetry.space_group_name_H-M   'P 1'
#
loop_
_entity.id
_entity.type
_entity.pdbx_description
1 polymer ?
#
loop_
_entity_poly.entity_id
_entity_poly.type
_entity_poly.pdbx_seq_one_letter_code
_entity_poly.pdbx_strand_id
1 'polypeptide(L)' 'MALPKVELHIHIEGTLEPDLMFLLAERNKIALPYTNPDELFAAYQFTDLQSFLNLYYAGTNVL' A
#
# COMPACT_ATOMS: atom_id res chain seq x y z
N MET A 1 -6.67 -24.62 13.07
CA MET A 1 -5.28 -24.27 12.72
C MET A 1 -5.20 -24.09 11.22
N ALA A 2 -4.50 -23.06 10.76
CA ALA A 2 -4.22 -22.92 9.33
C ALA A 2 -3.22 -24.02 8.88
N LEU A 3 -3.34 -24.48 7.64
CA LEU A 3 -2.36 -25.39 7.04
C LEU A 3 -0.97 -24.72 6.91
N PRO A 4 0.14 -25.45 7.06
CA PRO A 4 1.47 -24.98 6.67
C PRO A 4 1.50 -24.67 5.16
N LYS A 5 2.08 -23.52 4.77
CA LYS A 5 2.15 -23.06 3.38
C LYS A 5 3.52 -22.43 3.09
N VAL A 6 3.86 -22.34 1.81
CA VAL A 6 5.01 -21.58 1.29
C VAL A 6 4.48 -20.56 0.28
N GLU A 7 4.99 -19.33 0.35
CA GLU A 7 4.68 -18.25 -0.59
C GLU A 7 5.91 -17.99 -1.46
N LEU A 8 5.76 -18.17 -2.78
CA LEU A 8 6.87 -18.10 -3.75
C LEU A 8 6.85 -16.82 -4.60
N HIS A 9 5.75 -16.07 -4.58
CA HIS A 9 5.62 -14.81 -5.30
C HIS A 9 4.93 -13.81 -4.39
N ILE A 10 5.71 -12.83 -3.94
CA ILE A 10 5.25 -11.70 -3.17
C ILE A 10 6.06 -10.46 -3.57
N HIS A 11 5.38 -9.32 -3.61
CA HIS A 11 6.03 -8.02 -3.70
C HIS A 11 6.01 -7.43 -2.29
N ILE A 12 7.18 -7.15 -1.70
CA ILE A 12 7.27 -6.65 -0.32
C ILE A 12 6.57 -5.29 -0.22
N GLU A 13 6.73 -4.45 -1.22
CA GLU A 13 6.08 -3.15 -1.29
C GLU A 13 4.55 -3.30 -1.47
N GLY A 14 4.10 -4.43 -2.01
CA GLY A 14 2.68 -4.79 -2.12
C GLY A 14 2.05 -5.23 -0.81
N THR A 15 2.83 -5.39 0.27
CA THR A 15 2.33 -5.67 1.63
C THR A 15 2.21 -4.41 2.47
N LEU A 16 2.39 -3.22 1.89
CA LEU A 16 2.33 -1.96 2.62
C LEU A 16 0.87 -1.59 2.92
N GLU A 17 0.45 -1.86 4.15
CA GLU A 17 -0.89 -1.51 4.63
C GLU A 17 -1.08 0.02 4.73
N PRO A 18 -2.31 0.54 4.55
CA PRO A 18 -2.62 1.96 4.66
C PRO A 18 -2.12 2.61 5.96
N ASP A 19 -2.32 1.98 7.11
CA ASP A 19 -1.86 2.51 8.40
C ASP A 19 -0.34 2.70 8.44
N LEU A 20 0.40 1.70 7.95
CA LEU A 20 1.86 1.77 7.89
C LEU A 20 2.32 2.82 6.87
N MET A 21 1.62 2.95 5.74
CA MET A 21 1.91 3.99 4.75
C MET A 21 1.83 5.40 5.36
N PHE A 22 0.80 5.69 6.16
CA PHE A 22 0.68 6.97 6.87
C PHE A 22 1.77 7.19 7.91
N LEU A 23 2.11 6.16 8.71
CA LEU A 23 3.21 6.23 9.68
C LEU A 23 4.55 6.55 9.01
N LEU A 24 4.84 5.90 7.88
CA LEU A 24 6.07 6.13 7.13
C LEU A 24 6.07 7.50 6.43
N ALA A 25 4.92 7.94 5.90
CA ALA A 25 4.76 9.27 5.32
C ALA A 25 5.05 10.38 6.34
N GLU A 26 4.52 10.26 7.56
CA GLU A 26 4.79 11.18 8.66
C GLU A 26 6.28 11.18 9.02
N ARG A 27 6.86 9.98 9.25
CA ARG A 27 8.29 9.82 9.57
C ARG A 27 9.18 10.48 8.52
N ASN A 28 8.85 10.29 7.25
CA ASN A 28 9.66 10.72 6.11
C ASN A 28 9.28 12.13 5.61
N LYS A 29 8.29 12.80 6.21
CA LYS A 29 7.79 14.14 5.84
C LYS A 29 7.28 14.21 4.39
N ILE A 30 6.56 13.19 3.96
CA ILE A 30 5.97 13.10 2.63
C ILE A 30 4.46 13.33 2.75
N ALA A 31 3.92 14.23 1.93
CA ALA A 31 2.48 14.47 1.88
C ALA A 31 1.79 13.37 1.07
N LEU A 32 0.80 12.71 1.68
CA LEU A 32 -0.09 11.78 0.99
C LEU A 32 -1.29 12.55 0.40
N PRO A 33 -1.81 12.14 -0.76
CA PRO A 33 -3.02 12.73 -1.36
C PRO A 33 -4.32 12.21 -0.69
N TYR A 34 -4.22 11.63 0.50
CA TYR A 34 -5.32 11.06 1.27
C TYR A 34 -5.27 11.61 2.69
N THR A 35 -6.44 11.86 3.26
CA THR A 35 -6.59 12.52 4.57
C THR A 35 -6.39 11.55 5.73
N ASN A 36 -6.74 10.26 5.52
CA ASN A 36 -6.64 9.21 6.52
C ASN A 36 -6.54 7.81 5.86
N PRO A 37 -6.19 6.76 6.64
CA PRO A 37 -6.10 5.39 6.12
C PRO A 37 -7.38 4.85 5.50
N ASP A 38 -8.57 5.22 6.00
CA ASP A 38 -9.85 4.75 5.46
C ASP A 38 -10.09 5.26 4.03
N GLU A 39 -9.71 6.51 3.75
CA GLU A 39 -9.79 7.10 2.40
C GLU A 39 -8.83 6.42 1.43
N LEU A 40 -7.61 6.11 1.88
CA LEU A 40 -6.63 5.36 1.08
C LEU A 40 -7.11 3.92 0.81
N PHE A 41 -7.70 3.27 1.81
CA PHE A 41 -8.29 1.94 1.64
C PHE A 41 -9.44 1.95 0.62
N ALA A 42 -10.29 2.98 0.65
CA ALA A 42 -11.36 3.16 -0.34
C ALA A 42 -10.83 3.34 -1.77
N ALA A 43 -9.59 3.79 -1.94
CA ALA A 43 -8.94 3.91 -3.25
C ALA A 43 -8.44 2.57 -3.81
N TYR A 44 -8.54 1.45 -3.08
CA TYR A 44 -8.15 0.11 -3.55
C TYR A 44 -9.22 -0.48 -4.49
N GLN A 45 -9.57 0.28 -5.52
CA GLN A 45 -10.53 -0.06 -6.57
C GLN A 45 -9.80 0.02 -7.91
N PHE A 46 -9.35 -1.14 -8.40
CA PHE A 46 -8.51 -1.22 -9.60
C PHE A 46 -9.33 -1.70 -10.80
N THR A 47 -9.18 -1.04 -11.94
CA THR A 47 -9.82 -1.40 -13.22
C THR A 47 -8.90 -2.17 -14.15
N ASP A 48 -7.59 -2.02 -13.96
CA ASP A 48 -6.53 -2.69 -14.69
C ASP A 48 -5.21 -2.68 -13.90
N LEU A 49 -4.17 -3.29 -14.49
CA LEU A 49 -2.84 -3.32 -13.88
C LEU A 49 -2.26 -1.92 -13.65
N GLN A 50 -2.50 -0.98 -14.55
CA GLN A 50 -1.91 0.36 -14.44
C GLN A 50 -2.56 1.15 -13.30
N SER A 51 -3.87 1.04 -13.11
CA SER A 51 -4.59 1.64 -11.99
C SER A 51 -4.07 1.15 -10.64
N PHE A 52 -3.73 -0.14 -10.53
CA PHE A 52 -3.03 -0.70 -9.38
C PHE A 52 -1.63 -0.12 -9.23
N LEU A 53 -0.82 -0.14 -10.29
CA LEU A 53 0.57 0.32 -10.25
C LEU A 53 0.69 1.80 -9.89
N ASN A 54 -0.28 2.63 -10.27
CA ASN A 54 -0.32 4.04 -9.90
C ASN A 54 -0.38 4.21 -8.37
N LEU A 55 -1.22 3.44 -7.69
CA LEU A 55 -1.34 3.50 -6.24
C LEU A 55 -0.16 2.82 -5.54
N TYR A 56 0.29 1.67 -6.07
CA TYR A 56 1.47 0.96 -5.59
C TYR A 56 2.70 1.87 -5.55
N TYR A 57 2.99 2.59 -6.63
CA TYR A 57 4.14 3.49 -6.69
C TYR A 57 3.99 4.73 -5.79
N ALA A 58 2.76 5.20 -5.58
CA ALA A 58 2.51 6.23 -4.57
C ALA A 58 2.89 5.73 -3.16
N GLY A 59 2.57 4.47 -2.84
CA GLY A 59 3.00 3.81 -1.62
C GLY A 59 4.51 3.60 -1.53
N THR A 60 5.19 3.24 -2.62
CA THR A 60 6.66 3.07 -2.60
C THR A 60 7.41 4.36 -2.31
N ASN A 61 6.82 5.52 -2.62
CA ASN A 61 7.47 6.81 -2.38
C ASN A 61 7.65 7.12 -0.89
N VAL A 62 6.86 6.50 0.00
CA VAL A 62 6.95 6.77 1.44
C VAL A 62 7.91 5.85 2.19
N LEU A 63 8.51 4.86 1.53
CA LEU A 63 9.46 3.92 2.14
C LEU A 63 10.80 4.59 2.51
#